data_AF-A0A7S3X3T0-F1
#
_entry.id   AF-A0A7S3X3T0-F1
#
_cell.length_a   1.000
_cell.length_b   1.000
_cell.length_c   1.000
_cell.angle_alpha   90.00
_cell.angle_beta   90.00
_cell.angle_gamma   90.00
#
_symmetry.space_group_name_H-M   'P 1'
#
loop_
_entity.id
_entity.type
_entity.pdbx_description
1 polymer ?
#
loop_
_entity_poly.entity_id
_entity_poly.type
_entity_poly.pdbx_seq_one_letter_code
_entity_poly.pdbx_strand_id
1 'polypeptide(L)'
;GGSPAVGDEAELAGSALAPAPRYGELRVEEPVESHELWCAIARQLRRLAADERTEVRTCSLHTLTSILTSHGAQLSGSTWDYALFRALLPMMREVCEAAAAACATQQVAKPLGKEGGVPVLMLLHHSRDTASKQWDETWVLLLHSSTRLFRAFLPTLMARPRFSKAWARLLAFCRTSLLAARRSVEVSKAAIHALVHELLCSTVALKTPRRASSSLLAAARSPQRGGGEGGGGGGGGFG
;
A
#
# COMPACT_ATOMS: atom_id res chain seq x y z
N GLY A 1 -31.99 66.16 38.19
CA GLY A 1 -32.68 65.20 37.29
C GLY A 1 -31.80 65.00 36.09
N GLY A 2 -31.10 63.87 36.04
CA GLY A 2 -30.18 63.51 34.96
C GLY A 2 -30.83 62.51 34.01
N SER A 3 -30.69 62.76 32.71
CA SER A 3 -31.02 61.84 31.62
C SER A 3 -29.99 60.70 31.58
N PRO A 4 -30.37 59.43 31.29
CA PRO A 4 -29.39 58.41 30.97
C PRO A 4 -29.07 58.47 29.47
N ALA A 5 -27.77 58.46 29.17
CA ALA A 5 -27.21 58.26 27.85
C ALA A 5 -27.09 56.75 27.56
N VAL A 6 -27.28 56.44 26.29
CA VAL A 6 -27.03 55.18 25.56
C VAL A 6 -25.95 54.30 26.21
N GLY A 7 -26.34 53.10 26.63
CA GLY A 7 -25.45 52.00 26.98
C GLY A 7 -25.77 50.79 26.10
N ASP A 8 -24.77 50.33 25.35
CA ASP A 8 -24.38 48.92 25.12
C ASP A 8 -23.66 48.79 23.76
N GLU A 9 -22.37 49.12 23.76
CA GLU A 9 -21.39 48.55 22.82
C GLU A 9 -20.07 48.32 23.57
N ALA A 10 -20.08 47.34 24.48
CA ALA A 10 -18.87 46.85 25.12
C ALA A 10 -18.92 45.31 25.18
N GLU A 11 -18.34 44.67 24.17
CA GLU A 11 -17.46 43.48 24.27
C GLU A 11 -17.46 42.71 22.94
N LEU A 12 -16.77 43.28 21.95
CA LEU A 12 -16.31 42.57 20.77
C LEU A 12 -14.83 42.95 20.56
N ALA A 13 -13.96 42.39 21.40
CA ALA A 13 -12.52 42.53 21.22
C ALA A 13 -11.76 41.29 21.72
N GLY A 14 -11.48 40.39 20.78
CA GLY A 14 -10.17 39.74 20.69
C GLY A 14 -9.85 38.64 21.69
N SER A 15 -10.48 37.47 21.55
CA SER A 15 -9.82 36.22 21.94
C SER A 15 -8.67 35.96 20.97
N ALA A 16 -7.48 36.50 21.28
CA ALA A 16 -6.27 36.26 20.51
C ALA A 16 -5.99 34.75 20.50
N LEU A 17 -6.24 34.12 19.35
CA LEU A 17 -5.90 32.73 19.11
C LEU A 17 -4.38 32.61 19.26
N ALA A 18 -3.93 31.83 20.24
CA ALA A 18 -2.50 31.62 20.46
C ALA A 18 -1.84 31.17 19.14
N PRO A 19 -0.67 31.72 18.78
CA PRO A 19 0.01 31.35 17.55
C PRO A 19 0.28 29.85 17.55
N ALA A 20 -0.03 29.19 16.44
CA ALA A 20 0.25 27.77 16.27
C ALA A 20 1.74 27.52 16.56
N PRO A 21 2.08 26.52 17.40
CA PRO A 21 3.47 26.27 17.77
C PRO A 21 4.31 26.05 16.51
N ARG A 22 5.47 26.71 16.44
CA ARG A 22 6.43 26.46 15.37
C ARG A 22 6.89 25.01 15.50
N TYR A 23 6.75 24.23 14.44
CA TYR A 23 7.11 22.81 14.44
C TYR A 23 8.55 22.52 14.95
N GLY A 24 9.47 23.50 14.86
CA GLY A 24 10.84 23.39 15.36
C GLY A 24 11.01 23.48 16.89
N GLU A 25 9.98 23.88 17.64
CA GLU A 25 10.01 23.97 19.11
C GLU A 25 9.36 22.76 19.79
N LEU A 26 8.81 21.83 19.01
CA LEU A 26 8.39 20.53 19.52
C LEU A 26 9.63 19.76 19.96
N ARG A 27 9.86 19.71 21.28
CA ARG A 27 10.68 18.66 21.88
C ARG A 27 9.97 17.33 21.59
N VAL A 28 10.31 16.70 20.48
CA VAL A 28 9.96 15.31 20.21
C VAL A 28 10.80 14.50 21.19
N GLU A 29 10.29 14.33 22.40
CA GLU A 29 10.79 13.30 23.30
C GLU A 29 10.68 11.94 22.59
N GLU A 30 11.61 11.03 22.92
CA GLU A 30 11.94 9.77 22.24
C GLU A 30 10.83 9.13 21.40
N PRO A 31 11.19 8.48 20.25
CA PRO A 31 10.21 7.94 19.32
C PRO A 31 9.14 7.14 20.05
N VAL A 32 7.94 7.70 20.12
CA VAL A 32 6.79 7.07 20.74
C VAL A 32 6.39 5.91 19.83
N GLU A 33 7.00 4.75 20.04
CA GLU A 33 6.50 3.47 19.54
C GLU A 33 5.22 3.07 20.30
N SER A 34 4.23 3.98 20.37
CA SER A 34 2.97 3.68 21.03
C SER A 34 2.17 2.74 20.14
N HIS A 35 2.12 1.47 20.56
CA HIS A 35 1.23 0.45 20.00
C HIS A 35 -0.20 0.99 19.81
N GLU A 36 -0.70 1.75 20.78
CA GLU A 36 -2.04 2.33 20.75
C GLU A 36 -2.23 3.36 19.63
N LEU A 37 -1.22 4.22 19.40
CA LEU A 37 -1.23 5.20 18.33
C LEU A 37 -1.27 4.51 16.95
N TRP A 38 -0.42 3.52 16.73
CA TRP A 38 -0.43 2.73 15.49
C TRP A 38 -1.78 2.05 15.27
N CYS A 39 -2.35 1.46 16.33
CA CYS A 39 -3.67 0.85 16.27
C CYS A 39 -4.75 1.89 15.94
N ALA A 40 -4.66 3.11 16.47
CA ALA A 40 -5.59 4.19 16.18
C ALA A 40 -5.50 4.64 14.71
N ILE A 41 -4.29 4.87 14.20
CA ILE A 41 -4.05 5.26 12.81
C ILE A 41 -4.59 4.17 11.87
N ALA A 42 -4.20 2.92 12.07
CA ALA A 42 -4.63 1.80 11.23
C ALA A 42 -6.16 1.64 11.20
N ARG A 43 -6.82 1.86 12.33
CA ARG A 43 -8.28 1.80 12.44
C ARG A 43 -8.96 2.94 11.69
N GLN A 44 -8.47 4.17 11.82
CA GLN A 44 -9.07 5.31 11.13
C GLN A 44 -8.88 5.20 9.62
N LEU A 45 -7.68 4.83 9.16
CA LEU A 45 -7.42 4.63 7.73
C LEU A 45 -8.25 3.49 7.15
N ARG A 46 -8.49 2.40 7.90
CA ARG A 46 -9.46 1.37 7.48
C ARG A 46 -10.86 1.94 7.29
N ARG A 47 -11.37 2.72 8.25
CA ARG A 47 -12.72 3.31 8.15
C ARG A 47 -12.86 4.20 6.93
N LEU A 48 -11.88 5.06 6.70
CA LEU A 48 -11.87 5.96 5.56
C LEU A 48 -11.70 5.23 4.21
N ALA A 49 -11.06 4.05 4.20
CA ALA A 49 -10.99 3.21 3.00
C ALA A 49 -12.35 2.58 2.60
N ALA A 50 -13.41 2.79 3.38
CA ALA A 50 -14.78 2.43 3.02
C ALA A 50 -15.66 3.66 2.73
N ASP A 51 -15.09 4.88 2.72
CA ASP A 51 -15.82 6.11 2.37
C ASP A 51 -16.37 6.00 0.94
N GLU A 52 -17.54 6.60 0.69
CA GLU A 52 -18.18 6.59 -0.63
C GLU A 52 -17.34 7.36 -1.66
N ARG A 53 -16.69 8.44 -1.23
CA ARG A 53 -15.85 9.30 -2.09
C ARG A 53 -14.54 8.61 -2.41
N THR A 54 -14.28 8.45 -3.70
CA THR A 54 -13.12 7.71 -4.21
C THR A 54 -11.79 8.35 -3.80
N GLU A 55 -11.73 9.67 -3.71
CA GLU A 55 -10.55 10.42 -3.31
C GLU A 55 -10.16 10.13 -1.85
N VAL A 56 -11.15 10.08 -0.96
CA VAL A 56 -10.93 9.82 0.48
C VAL A 56 -10.45 8.39 0.70
N ARG A 57 -11.12 7.44 0.06
CA ARG A 57 -10.78 6.03 0.14
C ARG A 57 -9.39 5.73 -0.43
N THR A 58 -9.11 6.25 -1.61
CA THR A 58 -7.82 6.07 -2.30
C THR A 58 -6.68 6.69 -1.49
N CYS A 59 -6.87 7.91 -0.98
CA CYS A 59 -5.89 8.55 -0.10
C CYS A 59 -5.61 7.69 1.14
N SER A 60 -6.66 7.21 1.81
CA SER A 60 -6.53 6.43 3.04
C SER A 60 -5.81 5.09 2.84
N LEU A 61 -6.08 4.43 1.73
CA LEU A 61 -5.40 3.19 1.34
C LEU A 61 -3.91 3.45 1.04
N HIS A 62 -3.61 4.49 0.26
CA HIS A 62 -2.24 4.89 -0.01
C HIS A 62 -1.49 5.26 1.26
N THR A 63 -2.10 6.05 2.13
CA THR A 63 -1.50 6.41 3.42
C THR A 63 -1.24 5.15 4.25
N LEU A 64 -2.20 4.24 4.42
CA LEU A 64 -2.01 3.03 5.22
C LEU A 64 -0.88 2.17 4.68
N THR A 65 -0.87 1.92 3.38
CA THR A 65 0.13 1.06 2.77
C THR A 65 1.50 1.71 2.72
N SER A 66 1.57 3.04 2.55
CA SER A 66 2.80 3.81 2.63
C SER A 66 3.40 3.78 4.04
N ILE A 67 2.62 4.10 5.07
CA ILE A 67 3.16 4.10 6.46
C ILE A 67 3.59 2.70 6.90
N LEU A 68 2.85 1.65 6.52
CA LEU A 68 3.24 0.28 6.82
C LEU A 68 4.49 -0.14 6.03
N THR A 69 4.68 0.37 4.82
CA THR A 69 5.90 0.10 4.04
C THR A 69 7.10 0.81 4.64
N SER A 70 6.96 2.08 5.02
CA SER A 70 8.06 2.91 5.53
C SER A 70 8.47 2.57 6.95
N HIS A 71 7.50 2.29 7.84
CA HIS A 71 7.74 2.08 9.27
C HIS A 71 7.53 0.63 9.71
N GLY A 72 7.17 -0.28 8.80
CA GLY A 72 6.85 -1.67 9.12
C GLY A 72 7.97 -2.43 9.84
N ALA A 73 9.24 -2.08 9.59
CA ALA A 73 10.38 -2.71 10.26
C ALA A 73 10.47 -2.35 11.76
N GLN A 74 9.89 -1.22 12.17
CA GLN A 74 9.89 -0.72 13.55
C GLN A 74 8.66 -1.19 14.33
N LEU A 75 7.65 -1.76 13.65
CA LEU A 75 6.43 -2.18 14.34
C LEU A 75 6.69 -3.43 15.18
N SER A 76 6.29 -3.36 16.45
CA SER A 76 6.23 -4.54 17.31
C SER A 76 5.32 -5.61 16.71
N GLY A 77 5.52 -6.86 17.12
CA GLY A 77 4.72 -7.98 16.63
C GLY A 77 3.22 -7.85 16.90
N SER A 78 2.84 -7.30 18.05
CA SER A 78 1.43 -7.05 18.40
C SER A 78 0.83 -5.94 17.53
N THR A 79 1.61 -4.91 17.22
CA THR A 79 1.20 -3.85 16.28
C THR A 79 1.00 -4.38 14.87
N TRP A 80 1.90 -5.24 14.39
CA TRP A 80 1.74 -5.94 13.11
C TRP A 80 0.47 -6.81 13.08
N ASP A 81 0.22 -7.59 14.12
CA ASP A 81 -0.98 -8.41 14.22
C ASP A 81 -2.25 -7.55 14.18
N TYR A 82 -2.25 -6.40 14.86
CA TYR A 82 -3.37 -5.46 14.80
C TYR A 82 -3.53 -4.87 13.39
N ALA A 83 -2.48 -4.29 12.83
CA ALA A 83 -2.52 -3.68 11.51
C ALA A 83 -3.01 -4.68 10.45
N LEU A 84 -2.58 -5.94 10.54
CA LEU A 84 -2.95 -6.98 9.60
C LEU A 84 -4.39 -7.47 9.82
N PHE A 85 -4.73 -7.89 11.04
CA PHE A 85 -6.01 -8.56 11.31
C PHE A 85 -7.17 -7.62 11.61
N ARG A 86 -6.89 -6.38 12.03
CA ARG A 86 -7.90 -5.38 12.41
C ARG A 86 -8.00 -4.23 11.41
N ALA A 87 -7.01 -4.03 10.53
CA ALA A 87 -7.06 -3.02 9.47
C ALA A 87 -7.02 -3.62 8.06
N LEU A 88 -5.86 -4.14 7.61
CA LEU A 88 -5.64 -4.50 6.21
C LEU A 88 -6.55 -5.63 5.71
N LEU A 89 -6.60 -6.77 6.43
CA LEU A 89 -7.39 -7.91 5.98
C LEU A 89 -8.92 -7.66 6.04
N PRO A 90 -9.47 -6.94 7.03
CA PRO A 90 -10.85 -6.47 6.96
C PRO A 90 -11.11 -5.52 5.79
N MET A 91 -10.20 -4.57 5.52
CA MET A 91 -10.32 -3.63 4.39
C MET A 91 -10.44 -4.37 3.06
N MET A 92 -9.66 -5.44 2.83
CA MET A 92 -9.79 -6.28 1.63
C MET A 92 -11.20 -6.82 1.43
N ARG A 93 -11.83 -7.29 2.51
CA ARG A 93 -13.19 -7.83 2.47
C ARG A 93 -14.21 -6.72 2.21
N GLU A 94 -14.09 -5.60 2.92
CA GLU A 94 -15.00 -4.45 2.82
C GLU A 94 -15.01 -3.86 1.40
N VAL A 95 -13.85 -3.76 0.75
CA VAL A 95 -13.74 -3.30 -0.64
C VAL A 95 -14.40 -4.28 -1.61
N CYS A 96 -14.22 -5.60 -1.43
CA CYS A 96 -14.93 -6.60 -2.25
C CYS A 96 -16.46 -6.46 -2.11
N GLU A 97 -16.94 -6.33 -0.88
CA GLU A 97 -18.37 -6.21 -0.55
C GLU A 97 -18.96 -4.92 -1.15
N ALA A 98 -18.25 -3.80 -1.01
CA ALA A 98 -18.67 -2.52 -1.57
C ALA A 98 -18.68 -2.54 -3.11
N ALA A 99 -17.68 -3.16 -3.75
CA ALA A 99 -17.64 -3.32 -5.20
C ALA A 99 -18.81 -4.18 -5.72
N ALA A 100 -19.14 -5.27 -5.02
CA ALA A 100 -20.27 -6.11 -5.36
C ALA A 100 -21.61 -5.36 -5.20
N ALA A 101 -21.77 -4.60 -4.10
CA ALA A 101 -22.96 -3.79 -3.86
C ALA A 101 -23.14 -2.69 -4.92
N ALA A 102 -22.06 -1.98 -5.27
CA ALA A 102 -22.10 -0.94 -6.30
C ALA A 102 -22.50 -1.50 -7.68
N CYS A 103 -22.05 -2.71 -8.01
CA CYS A 103 -22.45 -3.40 -9.23
C CYS A 103 -23.94 -3.77 -9.24
N ALA A 104 -24.48 -4.28 -8.12
CA ALA A 104 -25.89 -4.64 -8.01
C ALA A 104 -26.82 -3.42 -8.15
N THR A 105 -26.47 -2.29 -7.52
CA THR A 105 -27.26 -1.06 -7.57
C THR A 105 -27.27 -0.42 -8.97
N GLN A 106 -26.21 -0.61 -9.76
CA GLN A 106 -26.14 -0.13 -11.15
C GLN A 106 -27.08 -0.83 -12.12
N GLN A 107 -27.55 -2.03 -11.80
CA GLN A 107 -28.48 -2.77 -12.67
C GLN A 107 -29.92 -2.25 -12.58
N VAL A 108 -30.22 -1.33 -11.66
CA VAL A 108 -31.54 -0.69 -11.55
C VAL A 108 -31.59 0.55 -12.44
N ALA A 109 -32.05 0.36 -13.68
CA ALA A 109 -32.35 1.49 -14.56
C ALA A 109 -33.44 2.36 -13.91
N LYS A 110 -33.09 3.61 -13.54
CA LYS A 110 -34.05 4.57 -13.00
C LYS A 110 -35.00 5.02 -14.12
N PRO A 111 -36.32 4.78 -14.03
CA PRO A 111 -37.27 5.34 -14.99
C PRO A 111 -37.35 6.86 -14.76
N LEU A 112 -37.14 7.66 -15.80
CA LEU A 112 -37.29 9.13 -15.69
C LEU A 112 -38.75 9.57 -15.78
N GLY A 113 -39.60 8.73 -16.33
CA GLY A 113 -41.02 9.01 -16.50
C GLY A 113 -41.67 8.00 -17.42
N LYS A 114 -42.92 8.27 -17.80
CA LYS A 114 -43.65 7.52 -18.81
C LYS A 114 -43.94 8.45 -19.98
N GLU A 115 -43.55 8.07 -21.19
CA GLU A 115 -43.98 8.72 -22.42
C GLU A 115 -44.96 7.77 -23.10
N GLY A 116 -46.21 8.21 -23.32
CA GLY A 116 -47.27 7.35 -23.87
C GLY A 116 -47.61 6.12 -23.01
N GLY A 117 -47.33 6.13 -21.71
CA GLY A 117 -47.54 4.98 -20.80
C GLY A 117 -46.40 3.96 -20.79
N VAL A 118 -45.42 4.09 -21.69
CA VAL A 118 -44.21 3.27 -21.75
C VAL A 118 -43.12 3.93 -20.89
N PRO A 119 -42.45 3.18 -19.99
CA PRO A 119 -41.36 3.74 -19.19
C PRO A 119 -40.21 4.18 -20.11
N VAL A 120 -39.87 5.47 -20.08
CA VAL A 120 -38.69 6.00 -20.75
C VAL A 120 -37.51 5.85 -19.79
N LEU A 121 -36.60 4.97 -20.17
CA LEU A 121 -35.34 4.75 -19.48
C LEU A 121 -34.31 5.67 -20.11
N MET A 122 -33.64 6.53 -19.33
CA MET A 122 -32.37 7.11 -19.82
C MET A 122 -31.38 5.96 -19.96
N LEU A 123 -31.01 5.66 -21.20
CA LEU A 123 -29.70 5.09 -21.48
C LEU A 123 -28.65 6.18 -21.27
N LEU A 124 -28.39 6.49 -20.00
CA LEU A 124 -27.27 7.33 -19.65
C LEU A 124 -25.98 6.62 -20.07
N HIS A 125 -25.26 7.24 -20.99
CA HIS A 125 -23.93 6.83 -21.43
C HIS A 125 -22.87 7.12 -20.32
N HIS A 126 -23.07 6.60 -19.11
CA HIS A 126 -22.14 6.68 -17.97
C HIS A 126 -20.97 5.69 -18.13
N SER A 127 -20.41 5.58 -19.33
CA SER A 127 -19.43 4.53 -19.64
C SER A 127 -18.11 4.67 -18.85
N ARG A 128 -17.87 5.69 -18.02
CA ARG A 128 -16.59 5.89 -17.31
C ARG A 128 -16.65 6.04 -15.79
N ASP A 129 -17.61 6.77 -15.21
CA ASP A 129 -17.57 7.13 -13.78
C ASP A 129 -18.62 6.44 -12.92
N THR A 130 -18.91 5.19 -13.22
CA THR A 130 -19.87 4.45 -12.40
C THR A 130 -19.26 4.03 -11.08
N ALA A 131 -20.03 4.05 -10.01
CA ALA A 131 -19.59 3.59 -8.69
C ALA A 131 -18.90 2.21 -8.74
N SER A 132 -19.40 1.24 -9.53
CA SER A 132 -18.71 -0.07 -9.68
C SER A 132 -17.29 0.08 -10.19
N LYS A 133 -17.05 0.92 -11.21
CA LYS A 133 -15.70 1.13 -11.77
C LYS A 133 -14.75 1.78 -10.76
N GLN A 134 -15.23 2.75 -10.00
CA GLN A 134 -14.43 3.40 -8.95
C GLN A 134 -14.06 2.43 -7.83
N TRP A 135 -14.98 1.53 -7.46
CA TRP A 135 -14.69 0.45 -6.53
C TRP A 135 -13.74 -0.60 -7.12
N ASP A 136 -13.78 -0.83 -8.44
CA ASP A 136 -12.85 -1.71 -9.15
C ASP A 136 -11.43 -1.18 -9.13
N GLU A 137 -11.25 0.11 -9.41
CA GLU A 137 -9.96 0.79 -9.30
C GLU A 137 -9.40 0.72 -7.87
N THR A 138 -10.27 0.94 -6.88
CA THR A 138 -9.90 0.81 -5.47
C THR A 138 -9.47 -0.63 -5.14
N TRP A 139 -10.22 -1.62 -5.62
CA TRP A 139 -9.91 -3.03 -5.41
C TRP A 139 -8.55 -3.39 -6.03
N VAL A 140 -8.32 -2.99 -7.28
CA VAL A 140 -7.03 -3.17 -7.97
C VAL A 140 -5.88 -2.55 -7.17
N LEU A 141 -6.07 -1.34 -6.66
CA LEU A 141 -5.06 -0.66 -5.84
C LEU A 141 -4.77 -1.42 -4.54
N LEU A 142 -5.82 -1.87 -3.85
CA LEU A 142 -5.68 -2.63 -2.60
C LEU A 142 -4.97 -3.95 -2.84
N LEU A 143 -5.29 -4.64 -3.93
CA LEU A 143 -4.71 -5.91 -4.31
C LEU A 143 -3.20 -5.81 -4.51
N HIS A 144 -2.75 -4.86 -5.33
CA HIS A 144 -1.32 -4.62 -5.55
C HIS A 144 -0.60 -4.20 -4.29
N SER A 145 -1.17 -3.26 -3.54
CA SER A 145 -0.52 -2.73 -2.34
C SER A 145 -0.40 -3.81 -1.26
N SER A 146 -1.39 -4.68 -1.15
CA SER A 146 -1.40 -5.78 -0.18
C SER A 146 -0.38 -6.86 -0.53
N THR A 147 -0.33 -7.34 -1.78
CA THR A 147 0.65 -8.37 -2.16
C THR A 147 2.09 -7.85 -2.05
N ARG A 148 2.32 -6.58 -2.42
CA ARG A 148 3.61 -5.90 -2.19
C ARG A 148 3.99 -5.84 -0.73
N LEU A 149 3.06 -5.46 0.15
CA LEU A 149 3.33 -5.37 1.59
C LEU A 149 3.66 -6.74 2.19
N PHE A 150 2.87 -7.76 1.85
CA PHE A 150 3.12 -9.14 2.27
C PHE A 150 4.48 -9.64 1.79
N ARG A 151 4.87 -9.31 0.56
CA ARG A 151 6.18 -9.63 0.02
C ARG A 151 7.30 -8.92 0.78
N ALA A 152 7.16 -7.60 1.00
CA ALA A 152 8.18 -6.78 1.64
C ALA A 152 8.49 -7.25 3.08
N PHE A 153 7.46 -7.68 3.82
CA PHE A 153 7.59 -8.12 5.21
C PHE A 153 7.41 -9.63 5.38
N LEU A 154 7.59 -10.43 4.32
CA LEU A 154 7.33 -11.87 4.38
C LEU A 154 8.07 -12.56 5.53
N PRO A 155 9.38 -12.32 5.77
CA PRO A 155 10.09 -12.93 6.90
C PRO A 155 9.49 -12.55 8.26
N THR A 156 9.19 -11.25 8.45
CA THR A 156 8.56 -10.72 9.68
C THR A 156 7.19 -11.34 9.91
N LEU A 157 6.39 -11.48 8.85
CA LEU A 157 5.06 -12.06 8.89
C LEU A 157 5.11 -13.57 9.15
N MET A 158 6.05 -14.29 8.55
CA MET A 158 6.24 -15.74 8.75
C MET A 158 6.59 -16.10 10.20
N ALA A 159 7.32 -15.23 10.90
CA ALA A 159 7.63 -15.41 12.32
C ALA A 159 6.41 -15.22 13.25
N ARG A 160 5.26 -14.75 12.73
CA ARG A 160 4.04 -14.54 13.53
C ARG A 160 3.25 -15.84 13.69
N PRO A 161 2.68 -16.13 14.88
CA PRO A 161 1.88 -17.35 15.11
C PRO A 161 0.67 -17.50 14.18
N ARG A 162 0.13 -16.39 13.66
CA ARG A 162 -1.09 -16.35 12.83
C ARG A 162 -0.79 -16.18 11.34
N PHE A 163 0.46 -16.35 10.91
CA PHE A 163 0.85 -16.19 9.51
C PHE A 163 -0.03 -16.98 8.55
N SER A 164 -0.25 -18.27 8.80
CA SER A 164 -1.04 -19.16 7.94
C SER A 164 -2.44 -18.61 7.68
N LYS A 165 -3.09 -18.05 8.71
CA LYS A 165 -4.41 -17.42 8.59
C LYS A 165 -4.37 -16.14 7.78
N ALA A 166 -3.35 -15.30 7.98
CA ALA A 166 -3.19 -14.08 7.18
C ALA A 166 -2.93 -14.39 5.71
N TRP A 167 -2.03 -15.36 5.45
CA TRP A 167 -1.69 -15.84 4.12
C TRP A 167 -2.90 -16.43 3.40
N ALA A 168 -3.66 -17.30 4.08
CA ALA A 168 -4.90 -17.86 3.53
C ALA A 168 -5.91 -16.77 3.16
N ARG A 169 -6.04 -15.70 3.96
CA ARG A 169 -6.93 -14.57 3.66
C ARG A 169 -6.43 -13.75 2.46
N LEU A 170 -5.13 -13.55 2.30
CA LEU A 170 -4.57 -12.92 1.09
C LEU A 170 -4.86 -13.76 -0.16
N LEU A 171 -4.62 -15.08 -0.10
CA LEU A 171 -4.90 -15.97 -1.23
C LEU A 171 -6.38 -16.04 -1.57
N ALA A 172 -7.26 -16.06 -0.56
CA ALA A 172 -8.70 -15.99 -0.75
C ALA A 172 -9.12 -14.67 -1.41
N PHE A 173 -8.49 -13.55 -1.03
CA PHE A 173 -8.71 -12.27 -1.68
C PHE A 173 -8.28 -12.30 -3.15
N CYS A 174 -7.07 -12.79 -3.46
CA CYS A 174 -6.62 -12.98 -4.85
C CYS A 174 -7.56 -13.88 -5.66
N ARG A 175 -8.03 -15.00 -5.08
CA ARG A 175 -9.01 -15.89 -5.70
C ARG A 175 -10.32 -15.16 -6.01
N THR A 176 -10.81 -14.36 -5.06
CA THR A 176 -12.03 -13.56 -5.25
C THR A 176 -11.85 -12.56 -6.40
N SER A 177 -10.70 -11.89 -6.47
CA SER A 177 -10.35 -10.96 -7.54
C SER A 177 -10.24 -11.65 -8.92
N LEU A 178 -9.71 -12.88 -8.98
CA LEU A 178 -9.69 -13.68 -10.21
C LEU A 178 -11.09 -14.08 -10.68
N LEU A 179 -11.96 -14.45 -9.75
CA LEU A 179 -13.34 -14.83 -10.05
C LEU A 179 -14.23 -13.63 -10.43
N ALA A 180 -13.76 -12.40 -10.16
CA ALA A 180 -14.43 -11.17 -10.57
C ALA A 180 -14.42 -10.95 -12.10
N ALA A 181 -13.78 -11.81 -12.91
CA ALA A 181 -13.61 -11.63 -14.35
C ALA A 181 -14.92 -11.45 -15.13
N ARG A 182 -16.02 -12.04 -14.63
CA ARG A 182 -17.36 -11.87 -15.22
C ARG A 182 -17.91 -10.45 -15.05
N ARG A 183 -17.37 -9.68 -14.10
CA ARG A 183 -17.80 -8.33 -13.73
C ARG A 183 -16.78 -7.27 -14.15
N SER A 184 -15.50 -7.49 -13.85
CA SER A 184 -14.39 -6.60 -14.23
C SER A 184 -13.16 -7.42 -14.62
N VAL A 185 -12.75 -7.25 -15.87
CA VAL A 185 -11.55 -7.89 -16.42
C VAL A 185 -10.29 -7.25 -15.83
N GLU A 186 -10.35 -5.97 -15.47
CA GLU A 186 -9.27 -5.19 -14.86
C GLU A 186 -8.88 -5.75 -13.49
N VAL A 187 -9.87 -6.05 -12.64
CA VAL A 187 -9.64 -6.67 -11.33
C VAL A 187 -8.98 -8.05 -11.47
N SER A 188 -9.42 -8.84 -12.45
CA SER A 188 -8.84 -10.16 -12.69
C SER A 188 -7.43 -10.11 -13.29
N LYS A 189 -7.16 -9.18 -14.22
CA LYS A 189 -5.81 -8.92 -14.73
C LYS A 189 -4.87 -8.50 -13.60
N ALA A 190 -5.32 -7.61 -12.73
CA ALA A 190 -4.57 -7.19 -11.55
C ALA A 190 -4.28 -8.37 -10.61
N ALA A 191 -5.22 -9.32 -10.45
CA ALA A 191 -5.01 -10.50 -9.63
C ALA A 191 -3.97 -11.45 -10.20
N ILE A 192 -3.97 -11.67 -11.52
CA ILE A 192 -2.94 -12.44 -12.21
C ILE A 192 -1.58 -11.79 -12.01
N HIS A 193 -1.49 -10.47 -12.24
CA HIS A 193 -0.25 -9.72 -12.03
C HIS A 193 0.25 -9.82 -10.58
N ALA A 194 -0.64 -9.63 -9.60
CA ALA A 194 -0.30 -9.71 -8.18
C ALA A 194 0.16 -11.11 -7.75
N LEU A 195 -0.44 -12.19 -8.29
CA LEU A 195 -0.02 -13.56 -8.00
C LEU A 195 1.31 -13.91 -8.67
N VAL A 196 1.43 -13.62 -9.98
CA VAL A 196 2.58 -14.04 -10.78
C VAL A 196 3.79 -13.16 -10.52
N HIS A 197 3.66 -11.85 -10.69
CA HIS A 197 4.80 -10.94 -10.59
C HIS A 197 5.19 -10.66 -9.14
N GLU A 198 4.21 -10.30 -8.30
CA GLU A 198 4.52 -9.92 -6.92
C GLU A 198 4.79 -11.16 -6.06
N LEU A 199 3.92 -12.18 -6.03
CA LEU A 199 4.10 -13.29 -5.10
C LEU A 199 5.03 -14.41 -5.62
N LEU A 200 4.89 -14.86 -6.87
CA LEU A 200 5.64 -16.01 -7.38
C LEU A 200 7.06 -15.65 -7.87
N CYS A 201 7.20 -14.75 -8.84
CA CYS A 201 8.49 -14.43 -9.44
C CYS A 201 9.51 -13.81 -8.46
N SER A 202 9.05 -13.06 -7.47
CA SER A 202 9.93 -12.45 -6.48
C SER A 202 10.52 -13.46 -5.48
N THR A 203 9.80 -14.54 -5.16
CA THR A 203 10.29 -15.60 -4.27
C THR A 203 11.38 -16.45 -4.92
N VAL A 204 11.40 -16.55 -6.25
CA VAL A 204 12.46 -17.19 -7.02
C VAL A 204 13.76 -16.38 -6.95
N ALA A 205 13.67 -15.04 -7.00
CA ALA A 205 14.84 -14.16 -6.88
C ALA A 205 15.50 -14.20 -5.48
N LEU A 206 14.74 -14.53 -4.44
CA LEU A 206 15.28 -14.72 -3.09
C LEU A 206 16.02 -16.07 -2.92
N LYS A 207 15.78 -17.05 -3.80
CA LYS A 207 16.45 -18.36 -3.77
C LYS A 207 17.71 -18.43 -4.64
N THR A 208 17.95 -17.46 -5.51
CA THR A 208 19.22 -17.37 -6.23
C THR A 208 20.24 -16.64 -5.35
N PRO A 209 21.32 -17.28 -4.86
CA PRO A 209 22.38 -16.54 -4.20
C PRO A 209 22.89 -15.49 -5.20
N ARG A 210 22.86 -14.20 -4.81
CA ARG A 210 23.65 -13.17 -5.49
C ARG A 210 25.09 -13.63 -5.41
N ARG A 211 25.61 -14.25 -6.48
CA ARG A 211 27.05 -14.31 -6.70
C ARG A 211 27.51 -12.86 -6.68
N ALA A 212 28.17 -12.47 -5.60
CA ALA A 212 28.93 -11.24 -5.59
C ALA A 212 29.90 -11.35 -6.78
N SER A 213 29.68 -10.53 -7.81
CA SER A 213 30.64 -10.36 -8.89
C SER A 213 31.85 -9.61 -8.33
N SER A 214 32.68 -10.31 -7.57
CA SER A 214 34.01 -9.84 -7.19
C SER A 214 35.01 -10.32 -8.24
N SER A 215 35.00 -9.67 -9.39
CA SER A 215 36.19 -9.47 -10.23
C SER A 215 35.76 -8.78 -11.51
N LEU A 216 36.25 -7.56 -11.73
CA LEU A 216 36.60 -6.99 -13.04
C LEU A 216 37.10 -5.56 -12.82
N LEU A 217 38.24 -5.41 -12.12
CA LEU A 217 39.07 -4.19 -12.16
C LEU A 217 40.44 -4.42 -11.48
N ALA A 218 41.11 -5.52 -11.81
CA ALA A 218 42.51 -5.75 -11.43
C ALA A 218 43.31 -6.47 -12.53
N ALA A 219 42.99 -6.19 -13.80
CA ALA A 219 43.77 -6.64 -14.95
C ALA A 219 44.00 -5.48 -15.91
N ALA A 220 44.67 -4.44 -15.40
CA ALA A 220 45.22 -3.36 -16.21
C ALA A 220 46.52 -2.87 -15.58
N ARG A 221 47.57 -3.70 -15.69
CA ARG A 221 48.98 -3.31 -15.67
C ARG A 221 49.84 -4.55 -15.97
N SER A 222 50.13 -4.75 -17.25
CA SER A 222 51.26 -5.57 -17.68
C SER A 222 52.48 -4.64 -17.83
N PRO A 223 53.63 -4.94 -17.22
CA PRO A 223 54.92 -4.45 -17.71
C PRO A 223 55.53 -5.47 -18.68
N GLN A 224 56.36 -4.94 -19.58
CA GLN A 224 56.92 -5.57 -20.77
C GLN A 224 57.72 -6.87 -20.55
N ARG A 225 57.66 -7.69 -21.61
CA ARG A 225 58.61 -8.75 -21.99
C ARG A 225 60.01 -8.18 -22.32
N GLY A 226 61.03 -8.88 -21.85
CA GLY A 226 62.39 -8.95 -22.41
C GLY A 226 63.17 -9.90 -21.49
N GLY A 227 63.34 -11.18 -21.84
CA GLY A 227 64.35 -11.65 -22.78
C GLY A 227 65.45 -12.34 -21.95
N GLY A 228 65.49 -13.68 -21.97
CA GLY A 228 66.44 -14.46 -21.18
C GLY A 228 66.38 -15.94 -21.55
N GLU A 229 67.29 -16.31 -22.44
CA GLU A 229 67.54 -17.64 -23.02
C GLU A 229 68.10 -18.67 -22.03
N GLY A 230 68.00 -19.96 -22.43
CA GLY A 230 68.96 -21.03 -22.12
C GLY A 230 68.87 -21.60 -20.70
N GLY A 231 68.52 -22.86 -20.48
CA GLY A 231 69.19 -24.04 -21.03
C GLY A 231 69.90 -24.75 -19.87
N GLY A 232 69.32 -25.85 -19.39
CA GLY A 232 69.79 -26.56 -18.21
C GLY A 232 71.06 -27.39 -18.43
N GLY A 233 71.62 -27.90 -17.33
CA GLY A 233 72.53 -29.04 -17.36
C GLY A 233 73.64 -29.02 -16.32
N GLY A 234 73.55 -29.94 -15.35
CA GLY A 234 74.65 -30.84 -14.99
C GLY A 234 75.83 -30.31 -14.16
N GLY A 235 75.79 -30.66 -12.88
CA GLY A 235 76.85 -31.28 -12.07
C GLY A 235 78.34 -31.21 -12.47
N GLY A 236 79.16 -30.86 -11.46
CA GLY A 236 80.34 -31.64 -11.09
C GLY A 236 81.72 -31.14 -11.56
N GLY A 237 82.55 -30.73 -10.58
CA GLY A 237 83.87 -31.36 -10.35
C GLY A 237 85.10 -30.86 -11.12
N PHE A 238 86.06 -30.36 -10.30
CA PHE A 238 87.52 -30.37 -10.45
C PHE A 238 88.23 -29.42 -11.44
N GLY A 239 89.32 -28.85 -10.93
CA GLY A 239 90.53 -28.50 -11.68
C GLY A 239 90.81 -27.02 -11.80
#